data_AF-A0A7J3I3I0-F1
#
_entry.id   AF-A0A7J3I3I0-F1
#
_cell.length_a   1.000
_cell.length_b   1.000
_cell.length_c   1.000
_cell.angle_alpha   90.00
_cell.angle_beta   90.00
_cell.angle_gamma   90.00
#
_symmetry.space_group_name_H-M   'P 1'
#
loop_
_entity.id
_entity.type
_entity.pdbx_description
1 polymer ?
#
loop_
_entity_poly.entity_id
_entity_poly.type
_entity_poly.pdbx_seq_one_letter_code
_entity_poly.pdbx_strand_id
1 'polypeptide(L)'
;TLKDLDREFSLYDVAIVTRATQAKILGLKNRGHLGPGAKGDVAVYDLDPTKVDISSNPDLVEKAFSAALYTFKDGEIVVKDGEVIAAPQGSTIWVKVKSLEEMMPLIEEDLKEMWKHYTVSLSNYPVQMEYLPKSEMIEVGA
;
A
#
# COMPACT_ATOMS: atom_id res chain seq x y z
N THR A 1 22.11 25.63 6.22
CA THR A 1 21.62 25.45 4.83
C THR A 1 21.63 23.97 4.50
N LEU A 2 21.10 23.51 3.36
CA LEU A 2 21.22 22.08 2.97
C LEU A 2 22.69 21.63 2.89
N LYS A 3 23.61 22.56 2.56
CA LYS A 3 25.06 22.31 2.50
C LYS A 3 25.70 22.00 3.85
N ASP A 4 25.03 22.33 4.96
CA ASP A 4 25.55 22.16 6.32
C ASP A 4 24.88 20.97 7.04
N LEU A 5 24.10 20.15 6.31
CA LEU A 5 23.39 19.01 6.87
C LEU A 5 24.14 17.72 6.55
N ASP A 6 24.83 17.18 7.55
CA ASP A 6 25.57 15.92 7.43
C ASP A 6 24.75 14.69 7.87
N ARG A 7 23.44 14.86 8.07
CA ARG A 7 22.58 13.77 8.54
C ARG A 7 22.34 12.77 7.43
N GLU A 8 22.65 11.50 7.71
CA GLU A 8 22.29 10.36 6.87
C GLU A 8 21.18 9.50 7.50
N PHE A 9 20.39 8.85 6.66
CA PHE A 9 19.35 7.92 7.11
C PHE A 9 19.96 6.54 7.31
N SER A 10 19.60 5.89 8.41
CA SER A 10 19.86 4.45 8.56
C SER A 10 18.91 3.65 7.66
N LEU A 11 19.23 2.37 7.40
CA LEU A 11 18.30 1.46 6.73
C LEU A 11 16.98 1.30 7.50
N TYR A 12 17.02 1.48 8.82
CA TYR A 12 15.81 1.50 9.66
C TYR A 12 14.96 2.75 9.40
N ASP A 13 15.56 3.93 9.27
CA ASP A 13 14.86 5.16 8.87
C ASP A 13 14.22 5.00 7.49
N VAL A 14 14.96 4.41 6.54
CA VAL A 14 14.45 4.08 5.19
C VAL A 14 13.22 3.17 5.30
N ALA A 15 13.28 2.08 6.08
CA ALA A 15 12.14 1.20 6.29
C ALA A 15 10.93 1.94 6.92
N ILE A 16 11.17 2.85 7.87
CA ILE A 16 10.11 3.65 8.48
C ILE A 16 9.41 4.54 7.44
N VAL A 17 10.16 5.39 6.74
CA VAL A 17 9.55 6.42 5.87
C VAL A 17 8.90 5.81 4.63
N THR A 18 9.42 4.67 4.19
CA THR A 18 8.95 4.04 2.97
C THR A 18 7.86 2.98 3.20
N ARG A 19 7.77 2.34 4.39
CA ARG A 19 6.87 1.19 4.67
C ARG A 19 6.03 1.43 5.92
N ALA A 20 6.65 1.51 7.10
CA ALA A 20 5.92 1.49 8.37
C ALA A 20 5.01 2.71 8.57
N THR A 21 5.52 3.92 8.29
CA THR A 21 4.74 5.15 8.41
C THR A 21 3.56 5.17 7.45
N GLN A 22 3.76 4.73 6.21
CA GLN A 22 2.70 4.70 5.20
C GLN A 22 1.57 3.74 5.61
N ALA A 23 1.91 2.51 6.00
CA ALA A 23 0.93 1.53 6.45
C ALA A 23 0.16 2.01 7.69
N LYS A 24 0.86 2.64 8.65
CA LYS A 24 0.25 3.18 9.87
C LYS A 24 -0.73 4.31 9.58
N ILE A 25 -0.36 5.28 8.75
CA ILE A 25 -1.22 6.43 8.40
C ILE A 25 -2.47 5.98 7.64
N LEU A 26 -2.34 4.96 6.78
CA LEU A 26 -3.46 4.37 6.04
C LEU A 26 -4.31 3.39 6.88
N GLY A 27 -3.93 3.10 8.13
CA GLY A 27 -4.65 2.15 8.99
C GLY A 27 -4.47 0.68 8.60
N LEU A 28 -3.48 0.35 7.77
CA LEU A 28 -3.22 -1.00 7.26
C LEU A 28 -2.44 -1.82 8.30
N LYS A 29 -3.16 -2.35 9.29
CA LYS A 29 -2.59 -3.05 10.46
C LYS A 29 -1.80 -4.33 10.13
N ASN A 30 -2.01 -4.92 8.96
CA ASN A 30 -1.37 -6.16 8.52
C ASN A 30 -0.25 -5.94 7.49
N ARG A 31 0.20 -4.68 7.31
CA ARG A 31 1.22 -4.29 6.32
C ARG A 31 2.25 -3.35 6.95
N GLY A 32 3.39 -3.21 6.28
CA GLY A 32 4.46 -2.30 6.70
C GLY A 32 5.29 -2.79 7.89
N HIS A 33 5.12 -4.06 8.30
CA HIS A 33 5.92 -4.74 9.32
C HIS A 33 6.08 -6.23 8.99
N LEU A 34 7.01 -6.90 9.68
CA LEU A 34 7.30 -8.34 9.51
C LEU A 34 6.91 -9.19 10.73
N GLY A 35 6.25 -8.59 11.73
CA GLY A 35 5.73 -9.32 12.90
C GLY A 35 4.58 -10.30 12.57
N PRO A 36 4.27 -11.26 13.47
CA PRO A 36 3.18 -12.21 13.29
C PRO A 36 1.84 -11.55 12.94
N GLY A 37 1.12 -12.12 11.98
CA GLY A 37 -0.15 -11.57 11.47
C GLY A 37 -0.02 -10.56 10.32
N ALA A 38 1.21 -10.18 9.94
CA ALA A 38 1.45 -9.44 8.70
C ALA A 38 1.10 -10.29 7.47
N LYS A 39 0.72 -9.63 6.37
CA LYS A 39 0.73 -10.26 5.05
C LYS A 39 2.16 -10.67 4.67
N GLY A 40 2.29 -11.74 3.90
CA GLY A 40 3.56 -12.24 3.35
C GLY A 40 4.14 -11.35 2.25
N ASP A 41 4.12 -10.04 2.45
CA ASP A 41 4.64 -9.02 1.55
C ASP A 41 6.05 -8.64 2.04
N VAL A 42 7.08 -9.17 1.38
CA VAL A 42 8.48 -9.06 1.81
C VAL A 42 9.38 -8.69 0.63
N ALA A 43 10.29 -7.74 0.82
CA ALA A 43 11.34 -7.41 -0.13
C ALA A 43 12.71 -7.72 0.49
N VAL A 44 13.54 -8.46 -0.25
CA VAL A 44 14.92 -8.79 0.12
C VAL A 44 15.85 -8.12 -0.89
N TYR A 45 16.79 -7.33 -0.40
CA TYR A 45 17.76 -6.61 -1.21
C TYR A 45 19.15 -7.22 -1.02
N ASP A 46 19.94 -7.29 -2.08
CA ASP A 46 21.34 -7.74 -2.02
C ASP A 46 22.23 -6.61 -1.49
N LEU A 47 22.03 -6.28 -0.22
CA LEU A 47 22.74 -5.22 0.51
C LEU A 47 23.05 -5.71 1.92
N ASP A 48 24.32 -6.06 2.16
CA ASP A 48 24.79 -6.49 3.47
C ASP A 48 25.56 -5.35 4.18
N PRO A 49 24.90 -4.60 5.09
CA PRO A 49 25.53 -3.48 5.79
C PRO A 49 26.61 -3.93 6.78
N THR A 50 26.79 -5.24 7.03
CA THR A 50 27.90 -5.75 7.84
C THR A 50 29.19 -5.94 7.05
N LYS A 51 29.08 -5.93 5.71
CA LYS A 51 30.21 -6.14 4.79
C LYS A 51 30.59 -4.89 4.01
N VAL A 52 29.66 -3.96 3.81
CA VAL A 52 29.86 -2.75 3.02
C VAL A 52 29.46 -1.52 3.83
N ASP A 53 30.30 -0.50 3.80
CA ASP A 53 29.94 0.83 4.29
C ASP A 53 29.01 1.52 3.28
N ILE A 54 27.72 1.59 3.62
CA ILE A 54 26.68 2.14 2.76
C ILE A 54 26.75 3.67 2.62
N SER A 55 27.38 4.38 3.57
CA SER A 55 27.56 5.84 3.51
C SER A 55 28.55 6.21 2.40
N SER A 56 29.67 5.48 2.35
CA SER A 56 30.71 5.69 1.34
C SER A 56 30.38 5.10 -0.05
N ASN A 57 29.29 4.34 -0.19
CA ASN A 57 28.96 3.61 -1.43
C ASN A 57 27.50 3.82 -1.89
N PRO A 58 27.09 5.06 -2.19
CA PRO A 58 25.70 5.37 -2.57
C PRO A 58 25.23 4.65 -3.84
N ASP A 59 26.11 4.47 -4.84
CA ASP A 59 25.78 3.77 -6.09
C ASP A 59 25.39 2.30 -5.85
N LEU A 60 26.03 1.65 -4.87
CA LEU A 60 25.73 0.28 -4.49
C LEU A 60 24.35 0.19 -3.84
N VAL A 61 24.03 1.16 -2.97
CA VAL A 61 22.72 1.27 -2.32
C VAL A 61 21.63 1.51 -3.35
N GLU A 62 21.84 2.43 -4.29
CA GLU A 62 20.91 2.71 -5.40
C GLU A 62 20.66 1.45 -6.24
N LYS A 63 21.73 0.76 -6.64
CA LYS A 63 21.63 -0.49 -7.41
C LYS A 63 20.84 -1.56 -6.66
N ALA A 64 21.13 -1.77 -5.37
CA ALA A 64 20.45 -2.79 -4.57
C ALA A 64 18.95 -2.50 -4.43
N PHE A 65 18.55 -1.24 -4.20
CA PHE A 65 17.13 -0.87 -4.09
C PHE A 65 16.39 -0.82 -5.43
N SER A 66 17.11 -0.65 -6.56
CA SER A 66 16.52 -0.62 -7.90
C SER A 66 16.03 -1.99 -8.37
N ALA A 67 16.67 -3.07 -7.91
CA ALA A 67 16.32 -4.44 -8.27
C ALA A 67 16.42 -5.36 -7.04
N ALA A 68 15.27 -5.69 -6.45
CA ALA A 68 15.22 -6.60 -5.31
C ALA A 68 15.70 -8.01 -5.70
N LEU A 69 16.50 -8.63 -4.82
CA LEU A 69 16.93 -10.01 -4.99
C LEU A 69 15.74 -10.97 -4.93
N TYR A 70 14.81 -10.72 -3.99
CA TYR A 70 13.53 -11.40 -3.93
C TYR A 70 12.42 -10.42 -3.56
N THR A 71 11.25 -10.59 -4.16
CA THR A 71 10.00 -9.99 -3.67
C THR A 71 8.95 -11.07 -3.50
N PHE A 72 8.33 -11.10 -2.32
CA PHE A 72 7.21 -11.95 -1.98
C PHE A 72 5.94 -11.09 -1.95
N LYS A 73 4.87 -11.59 -2.55
CA LYS A 73 3.53 -11.02 -2.48
C LYS A 73 2.57 -12.08 -1.96
N ASP A 74 1.91 -11.79 -0.83
CA ASP A 74 0.99 -12.73 -0.17
C ASP A 74 1.63 -14.14 0.06
N GLY A 75 2.95 -14.19 0.27
CA GLY A 75 3.71 -15.43 0.48
C GLY A 75 4.25 -16.10 -0.79
N GLU A 76 3.90 -15.61 -1.99
CA GLU A 76 4.38 -16.12 -3.27
C GLU A 76 5.57 -15.30 -3.79
N ILE A 77 6.60 -15.96 -4.34
CA ILE A 77 7.73 -15.25 -4.97
C ILE A 77 7.26 -14.66 -6.30
N VAL A 78 7.32 -13.33 -6.41
CA VAL A 78 6.96 -12.58 -7.63
C VAL A 78 8.17 -11.99 -8.35
N VAL A 79 9.25 -11.73 -7.62
CA VAL A 79 10.55 -11.30 -8.18
C VAL A 79 11.64 -12.23 -7.67
N LYS A 80 12.55 -12.60 -8.56
CA LYS A 80 13.77 -13.34 -8.24
C LYS A 80 14.93 -12.79 -9.08
N ASP A 81 16.06 -12.51 -8.44
CA ASP A 81 17.29 -12.00 -9.06
C ASP A 81 17.03 -10.73 -9.90
N GLY A 82 16.15 -9.84 -9.42
CA GLY A 82 15.77 -8.60 -10.10
C GLY A 82 14.69 -8.75 -11.19
N GLU A 83 14.32 -9.98 -11.55
CA GLU A 83 13.37 -10.26 -12.63
C GLU A 83 11.99 -10.64 -12.10
N VAL A 84 10.93 -10.13 -12.74
CA VAL A 84 9.55 -10.50 -12.42
C VAL A 84 9.27 -11.91 -12.96
N ILE A 85 8.97 -12.86 -12.06
CA ILE A 85 8.70 -14.25 -12.40
C ILE A 85 7.22 -14.64 -12.28
N ALA A 86 6.42 -13.82 -11.58
CA ALA A 86 4.98 -14.02 -11.45
C ALA A 86 4.25 -12.69 -11.29
N ALA A 87 3.00 -12.63 -11.75
CA ALA A 87 2.14 -11.46 -11.68
C ALA A 87 0.75 -11.84 -11.14
N PRO A 88 0.64 -12.28 -9.87
CA PRO A 88 -0.65 -12.60 -9.28
C PRO A 88 -1.53 -11.34 -9.19
N GLN A 89 -2.83 -11.52 -9.33
CA GLN A 89 -3.78 -10.42 -9.17
C GLN A 89 -3.74 -9.87 -7.73
N GLY A 90 -3.58 -8.55 -7.58
CA GLY A 90 -3.64 -7.86 -6.30
C GLY A 90 -5.05 -7.73 -5.73
N SER A 91 -5.16 -7.28 -4.48
CA SER A 91 -6.45 -6.99 -3.82
C SER A 91 -6.82 -5.52 -3.90
N THR A 92 -8.11 -5.22 -4.06
CA THR A 92 -8.67 -3.87 -4.00
C THR A 92 -9.13 -3.59 -2.58
N ILE A 93 -8.47 -2.66 -1.89
CA ILE A 93 -8.81 -2.25 -0.53
C ILE A 93 -9.87 -1.13 -0.60
N TRP A 94 -10.96 -1.28 0.14
CA TRP A 94 -12.02 -0.27 0.26
C TRP A 94 -12.61 -0.24 1.67
N VAL A 95 -13.31 0.84 2.02
CA VAL A 95 -13.85 1.04 3.35
C VAL A 95 -15.35 0.81 3.39
N LYS A 96 -15.84 0.09 4.42
CA LYS A 96 -17.27 0.03 4.76
C LYS A 96 -17.51 0.90 5.98
N VAL A 97 -18.29 1.97 5.83
CA VAL A 97 -18.69 2.83 6.95
C VAL A 97 -19.89 2.18 7.65
N LYS A 98 -19.78 1.88 8.95
CA LYS A 98 -20.83 1.19 9.72
C LYS A 98 -22.20 1.89 9.66
N SER A 99 -22.20 3.21 9.82
CA SER A 99 -23.42 4.02 9.88
C SER A 99 -23.97 4.41 8.50
N LEU A 100 -23.38 3.91 7.40
CA LEU A 100 -23.79 4.34 6.06
C LEU A 100 -25.28 4.07 5.82
N GLU A 101 -25.75 2.87 6.17
CA GLU A 101 -27.15 2.46 5.97
C GLU A 101 -28.13 3.36 6.74
N GLU A 102 -27.74 3.83 7.93
CA GLU A 102 -28.54 4.76 8.75
C GLU A 102 -28.50 6.20 8.22
N MET A 103 -27.40 6.60 7.58
CA MET A 103 -27.24 7.94 7.00
C MET A 103 -27.92 8.09 5.63
N MET A 104 -28.06 7.01 4.86
CA MET A 104 -28.60 7.04 3.50
C MET A 104 -29.99 7.72 3.40
N PRO A 105 -30.98 7.43 4.28
CA PRO A 105 -32.28 8.11 4.25
C PRO A 105 -32.20 9.62 4.48
N LEU A 106 -31.17 10.10 5.19
CA LEU A 106 -31.00 11.53 5.52
C LEU A 106 -30.58 12.38 4.31
N ILE A 107 -29.99 11.75 3.29
CA ILE A 107 -29.46 12.43 2.09
C ILE A 107 -30.21 12.02 0.81
N GLU A 108 -31.24 11.17 0.91
CA GLU A 108 -31.90 10.59 -0.25
C GLU A 108 -32.56 11.64 -1.15
N GLU A 109 -33.24 12.63 -0.56
CA GLU A 109 -33.88 13.72 -1.31
C GLU A 109 -32.84 14.61 -2.00
N ASP A 110 -31.77 14.99 -1.30
CA ASP A 110 -30.66 15.78 -1.84
C ASP A 110 -29.97 15.05 -3.01
N LEU A 111 -29.74 13.75 -2.86
CA LEU A 111 -29.18 12.92 -3.94
C LEU A 111 -30.09 12.91 -5.17
N LYS A 112 -31.40 12.75 -4.99
CA LYS A 112 -32.38 12.77 -6.10
C LYS A 112 -32.40 14.12 -6.81
N GLU A 113 -32.36 15.22 -6.07
CA GLU A 113 -32.33 16.57 -6.65
C GLU A 113 -31.06 16.78 -7.47
N MET A 114 -29.91 16.47 -6.88
CA MET A 114 -28.61 16.55 -7.56
C MET A 114 -28.56 15.68 -8.83
N TRP A 115 -29.21 14.51 -8.80
CA TRP A 115 -29.19 13.58 -9.93
C TRP A 115 -29.95 14.05 -11.16
N LYS A 116 -30.81 15.07 -11.05
CA LYS A 116 -31.47 15.71 -12.21
C LYS A 116 -30.46 16.32 -13.20
N HIS A 117 -29.24 16.59 -12.75
CA HIS A 117 -28.17 17.17 -13.56
C HIS A 117 -27.23 16.12 -14.18
N TYR A 118 -27.46 14.83 -13.93
CA TYR A 118 -26.63 13.74 -14.44
C TYR A 118 -27.23 13.08 -15.68
N THR A 119 -26.37 12.54 -16.53
CA THR A 119 -26.75 11.84 -17.78
C THR A 119 -26.87 10.33 -17.62
N VAL A 120 -26.55 9.78 -16.44
CA VAL A 120 -26.68 8.36 -16.08
C VAL A 120 -27.63 8.21 -14.91
N SER A 121 -28.36 7.10 -14.80
CA SER A 121 -29.23 6.85 -13.64
C SER A 121 -28.40 6.58 -12.37
N LEU A 122 -28.95 6.96 -11.21
CA LEU A 122 -28.29 6.72 -9.92
C LEU A 122 -28.11 5.22 -9.67
N SER A 123 -29.04 4.38 -10.12
CA SER A 123 -28.94 2.91 -10.01
C SER A 123 -27.73 2.32 -10.74
N ASN A 124 -27.22 3.01 -11.76
CA ASN A 124 -26.12 2.55 -12.60
C ASN A 124 -24.77 3.18 -12.22
N TYR A 125 -24.77 4.08 -11.23
CA TYR A 125 -23.58 4.84 -10.83
C TYR A 125 -22.65 4.08 -9.86
N PRO A 126 -23.14 3.35 -8.83
CA PRO A 126 -22.27 2.57 -7.96
C PRO A 126 -21.47 1.52 -8.72
N VAL A 127 -20.18 1.41 -8.40
CA VAL A 127 -19.31 0.34 -8.92
C VAL A 127 -19.81 -0.99 -8.36
N GLN A 128 -20.13 -1.93 -9.24
CA GLN A 128 -20.62 -3.24 -8.86
C GLN A 128 -19.49 -4.16 -8.37
N MET A 129 -19.83 -5.13 -7.51
CA MET A 129 -18.83 -5.97 -6.85
C MET A 129 -18.06 -6.89 -7.81
N GLU A 130 -18.61 -7.18 -8.99
CA GLU A 130 -17.93 -7.98 -10.03
C GLU A 130 -16.66 -7.30 -10.55
N TYR A 131 -16.55 -5.96 -10.41
CA TYR A 131 -15.33 -5.21 -10.73
C TYR A 131 -14.25 -5.30 -9.64
N LEU A 132 -14.53 -5.94 -8.50
CA LEU A 132 -13.60 -6.15 -7.38
C LEU A 132 -13.32 -7.65 -7.16
N PRO A 133 -12.66 -8.34 -8.12
CA PRO A 133 -12.42 -9.79 -8.09
C PRO A 133 -11.63 -10.27 -6.86
N LYS A 134 -10.82 -9.40 -6.24
CA LYS A 134 -10.15 -9.63 -4.97
C LYS A 134 -10.42 -8.47 -4.01
N SER A 135 -11.63 -8.43 -3.48
CA SER A 135 -12.08 -7.40 -2.53
C SER A 135 -11.45 -7.57 -1.14
N GLU A 136 -10.87 -6.50 -0.58
CA GLU A 136 -10.38 -6.43 0.81
C GLU A 136 -11.09 -5.26 1.53
N MET A 137 -12.18 -5.56 2.22
CA MET A 137 -12.99 -4.55 2.93
C MET A 137 -12.39 -4.25 4.31
N ILE A 138 -12.29 -2.95 4.64
CA ILE A 138 -11.94 -2.46 5.98
C ILE A 138 -13.16 -1.76 6.58
N GLU A 139 -13.68 -2.29 7.69
CA GLU A 139 -14.80 -1.65 8.39
C GLU A 139 -14.29 -0.46 9.20
N VAL A 140 -14.97 0.69 9.06
CA VAL A 140 -14.64 1.96 9.70
C VAL A 140 -15.89 2.61 10.30
N GLY A 141 -15.69 3.45 11.32
CA GLY A 141 -16.77 4.04 12.13
C GLY A 141 -16.87 3.37 13.50
N ALA A 142 -17.09 4.18 14.53
CA ALA A 142 -17.33 3.70 15.89
C ALA A 142 -18.64 2.91 15.91
#